data_AF-A0A4R6BSZ7-F1
#
_entry.id   AF-A0A4R6BSZ7-F1
#
_cell.length_a   1.000
_cell.length_b   1.000
_cell.length_c   1.000
_cell.angle_alpha   90.00
_cell.angle_beta   90.00
_cell.angle_gamma   90.00
#
_symmetry.space_group_name_H-M   'P 1'
#
loop_
_entity.id
_entity.type
_entity.pdbx_description
1 polymer ?
#
loop_
_entity_poly.entity_id
_entity_poly.type
_entity_poly.pdbx_seq_one_letter_code
_entity_poly.pdbx_strand_id
1 'polypeptide(L)'
;MASFRYIIRETTMYIKPVSIDNKIYSEVKEYNKPTFIIKQKPLTLIEQSCHFYNTTYSARKETTRIVADICQKPPIVLKPETGTYFFPTHSDRIKEMHWFNLSMIKYYRRGKYNDTEIFFDDESMVVVPTSYHIINTQYLHAVKLEYCLRTKAIKNDKVKSQDIDFKQACTNIYEVLAMYALLERQV
;
A
#
# COMPACT_ATOMS: atom_id res chain seq x y z
N MET A 1 7.74 -27.57 -13.11
CA MET A 1 6.41 -26.91 -13.20
C MET A 1 6.61 -25.43 -12.90
N ALA A 2 6.41 -24.56 -13.89
CA ALA A 2 6.46 -23.12 -13.65
C ALA A 2 5.33 -22.74 -12.68
N SER A 3 5.68 -22.39 -11.43
CA SER A 3 4.73 -21.82 -10.50
C SER A 3 4.35 -20.45 -11.04
N PHE A 4 3.14 -20.31 -11.58
CA PHE A 4 2.62 -19.00 -11.97
C PHE A 4 2.59 -18.11 -10.72
N ARG A 5 3.50 -17.14 -10.67
CA ARG A 5 3.61 -16.16 -9.60
C ARG A 5 2.70 -14.99 -9.94
N TYR A 6 1.56 -14.90 -9.26
CA TYR A 6 0.72 -13.72 -9.37
C TYR A 6 1.32 -12.59 -8.55
N ILE A 7 1.43 -11.41 -9.17
CA ILE A 7 1.92 -10.20 -8.51
C ILE A 7 0.77 -9.21 -8.49
N ILE A 8 0.45 -8.73 -7.29
CA ILE A 8 -0.58 -7.72 -7.05
C ILE A 8 -0.15 -6.41 -7.71
N ARG A 9 -1.08 -5.78 -8.43
CA ARG A 9 -0.88 -4.50 -9.11
C ARG A 9 -1.89 -3.47 -8.62
N GLU A 10 -1.74 -2.23 -9.05
CA GLU A 10 -2.70 -1.15 -8.87
C GLU A 10 -4.11 -1.51 -9.36
N THR A 11 -4.23 -2.35 -10.41
CA THR A 11 -5.52 -2.80 -10.95
C THR A 11 -6.14 -3.96 -10.15
N THR A 12 -5.42 -4.56 -9.20
CA THR A 12 -5.96 -5.63 -8.36
C THR A 12 -6.90 -5.00 -7.35
N MET A 13 -8.17 -5.42 -7.34
CA MET A 13 -9.21 -4.82 -6.51
C MET A 13 -9.33 -5.54 -5.17
N TYR A 14 -9.41 -6.87 -5.22
CA TYR A 14 -9.46 -7.71 -4.04
C TYR A 14 -8.83 -9.08 -4.27
N ILE A 15 -8.48 -9.70 -3.14
CA ILE A 15 -8.12 -11.11 -3.05
C ILE A 15 -8.97 -11.70 -1.94
N LYS A 16 -9.83 -12.67 -2.28
CA LYS A 16 -10.65 -13.37 -1.30
C LYS A 16 -10.29 -14.86 -1.25
N PRO A 17 -10.41 -15.49 -0.08
CA PRO A 17 -10.20 -16.92 0.03
C PRO A 17 -11.40 -17.67 -0.56
N VAL A 18 -11.12 -18.77 -1.26
CA VAL A 18 -12.15 -19.72 -1.72
C VAL A 18 -11.73 -21.13 -1.34
N SER A 19 -12.67 -21.94 -0.89
CA SER A 19 -12.43 -23.36 -0.56
C SER A 19 -12.83 -24.22 -1.75
N ILE A 20 -11.87 -24.97 -2.31
CA ILE A 20 -12.08 -25.94 -3.40
C ILE A 20 -11.39 -27.23 -2.98
N ASP A 21 -12.11 -28.36 -3.00
CA ASP A 21 -11.60 -29.68 -2.60
C ASP A 21 -10.89 -29.68 -1.23
N ASN A 22 -11.50 -29.00 -0.25
CA ASN A 22 -10.98 -28.84 1.12
C ASN A 22 -9.61 -28.10 1.20
N LYS A 23 -9.22 -27.40 0.14
CA LYS A 23 -8.03 -26.55 0.07
C LYS A 23 -8.43 -25.10 -0.14
N ILE A 24 -7.65 -24.20 0.46
CA ILE A 24 -7.89 -22.76 0.33
C ILE A 24 -7.04 -22.21 -0.81
N TYR A 25 -7.71 -21.55 -1.73
CA TYR A 25 -7.16 -20.83 -2.86
C TYR A 25 -7.56 -19.36 -2.80
N SER A 26 -7.07 -18.60 -3.77
CA SER A 26 -7.36 -17.19 -3.90
C SER A 26 -8.23 -16.97 -5.12
N GLU A 27 -9.39 -16.35 -4.94
CA GLU A 27 -10.08 -15.68 -6.03
C GLU A 27 -9.58 -14.23 -6.08
N VAL A 28 -9.16 -13.80 -7.26
CA VAL A 28 -8.67 -12.45 -7.52
C VAL A 28 -9.59 -11.76 -8.50
N LYS A 29 -9.86 -10.48 -8.23
CA LYS A 29 -10.57 -9.57 -9.14
C LYS A 29 -9.63 -8.42 -9.51
N GLU A 30 -9.52 -8.20 -10.82
CA GLU A 30 -8.86 -7.03 -11.37
C GLU A 30 -9.89 -6.10 -12.03
N TYR A 31 -9.56 -4.82 -12.08
CA TYR A 31 -10.39 -3.77 -12.68
C TYR A 31 -10.82 -4.13 -14.11
N ASN A 32 -12.12 -4.09 -14.38
CA ASN A 32 -12.72 -4.42 -15.68
C ASN A 32 -12.38 -5.82 -16.22
N LYS A 33 -11.99 -6.77 -15.37
CA LYS A 33 -11.71 -8.16 -15.76
C LYS A 33 -12.58 -9.16 -15.00
N PRO A 34 -12.83 -10.36 -15.58
CA PRO A 34 -13.48 -11.43 -14.84
C PRO A 34 -12.63 -11.88 -13.65
N THR A 35 -13.27 -12.47 -12.64
CA THR A 35 -12.56 -13.10 -11.53
C THR A 35 -11.84 -14.36 -12.01
N PHE A 36 -10.74 -14.70 -11.35
CA PHE A 36 -9.99 -15.92 -11.64
C PHE A 36 -9.40 -16.52 -10.36
N ILE A 37 -9.14 -17.83 -10.40
CA ILE A 37 -8.62 -18.58 -9.26
C ILE A 37 -7.13 -18.83 -9.41
N ILE A 38 -6.39 -18.57 -8.33
CA ILE A 38 -4.98 -18.95 -8.19
C ILE A 38 -4.87 -20.01 -7.11
N LYS A 39 -4.17 -21.10 -7.42
CA LYS A 39 -3.93 -22.25 -6.53
C LYS A 39 -2.93 -21.96 -5.39
N GLN A 40 -3.05 -20.80 -4.75
CA GLN A 40 -2.26 -20.34 -3.62
C GLN A 40 -3.16 -19.59 -2.64
N LYS A 41 -2.76 -19.52 -1.36
CA LYS A 41 -3.54 -18.81 -0.34
C LYS A 41 -3.39 -17.28 -0.48
N PRO A 42 -4.39 -16.48 -0.04
CA PRO A 42 -4.31 -15.02 -0.15
C PRO A 42 -3.03 -14.43 0.48
N LEU A 43 -2.63 -14.91 1.66
CA LEU A 43 -1.39 -14.46 2.32
C LEU A 43 -0.16 -14.71 1.46
N THR A 44 -0.11 -15.87 0.79
CA THR A 44 1.03 -16.24 -0.07
C THR A 44 1.15 -15.28 -1.25
N LEU A 45 0.03 -14.83 -1.84
CA LEU A 45 0.06 -13.83 -2.91
C LEU A 45 0.56 -12.47 -2.41
N ILE A 46 0.14 -12.08 -1.20
CA ILE A 46 0.59 -10.86 -0.53
C ILE A 46 2.10 -10.92 -0.26
N GLU A 47 2.59 -11.99 0.35
CA GLU A 47 4.01 -12.20 0.65
C GLU A 47 4.87 -12.21 -0.62
N GLN A 48 4.44 -12.95 -1.65
CA GLN A 48 5.13 -13.00 -2.94
C GLN A 48 5.20 -11.63 -3.62
N SER A 49 4.13 -10.83 -3.51
CA SER A 49 4.09 -9.48 -4.05
C SER A 49 4.99 -8.54 -3.26
N CYS A 50 5.03 -8.64 -1.92
CA CYS A 50 5.99 -7.89 -1.10
C CYS A 50 7.42 -8.18 -1.56
N HIS A 51 7.77 -9.46 -1.73
CA HIS A 51 9.09 -9.88 -2.20
C HIS A 51 9.42 -9.38 -3.61
N PHE A 52 8.43 -9.36 -4.51
CA PHE A 52 8.60 -8.79 -5.84
C PHE A 52 8.92 -7.28 -5.77
N TYR A 53 8.29 -6.56 -4.85
CA TYR A 53 8.60 -5.17 -4.53
C TYR A 53 9.71 -5.04 -3.47
N ASN A 54 10.74 -5.90 -3.56
CA ASN A 54 12.02 -5.85 -2.82
C ASN A 54 11.92 -5.70 -1.30
N THR A 55 10.88 -6.26 -0.68
CA THR A 55 10.63 -6.14 0.76
C THR A 55 9.95 -7.39 1.28
N THR A 56 9.91 -7.58 2.60
CA THR A 56 9.15 -8.68 3.19
C THR A 56 7.81 -8.21 3.71
N TYR A 57 6.86 -9.13 3.83
CA TYR A 57 5.58 -8.85 4.48
C TYR A 57 5.78 -8.36 5.93
N SER A 58 6.70 -8.98 6.68
CA SER A 58 7.03 -8.56 8.04
C SER A 58 7.60 -7.14 8.11
N ALA A 59 8.50 -6.76 7.21
CA ALA A 59 9.05 -5.40 7.16
C ALA A 59 7.98 -4.35 6.86
N ARG A 60 6.99 -4.67 6.00
CA ARG A 60 5.87 -3.78 5.70
C ARG A 60 4.90 -3.64 6.87
N LYS A 61 4.66 -4.71 7.63
CA LYS A 61 3.91 -4.65 8.89
C LYS A 61 4.60 -3.74 9.91
N GLU A 62 5.92 -3.88 10.07
CA GLU A 62 6.70 -3.06 10.99
C GLU A 62 6.73 -1.59 10.53
N THR A 63 6.86 -1.35 9.22
CA THR A 63 6.76 0.00 8.65
C THR A 63 5.41 0.64 9.00
N THR A 64 4.31 -0.12 8.89
CA THR A 64 2.97 0.36 9.23
C THR A 64 2.85 0.71 10.70
N ARG A 65 3.43 -0.11 11.58
CA ARG A 65 3.53 0.19 13.01
C ARG A 65 4.29 1.49 13.28
N ILE A 66 5.49 1.64 12.71
CA ILE A 66 6.34 2.83 12.92
C ILE A 66 5.69 4.10 12.35
N VAL A 67 5.04 3.98 11.19
CA VAL A 67 4.54 5.15 10.45
C VAL A 67 3.17 5.61 10.93
N ALA A 68 2.29 4.67 11.26
CA ALA A 68 0.88 4.95 11.53
C ALA A 68 0.41 4.44 12.90
N ASP A 69 1.29 3.86 13.72
CA ASP A 69 0.96 3.30 15.04
C ASP A 69 -0.20 2.28 14.99
N ILE A 70 -0.16 1.41 13.97
CA ILE A 70 -1.15 0.34 13.80
C ILE A 70 -0.45 -1.00 13.99
N CYS A 71 -0.77 -1.68 15.09
CA CYS A 71 -0.21 -2.99 15.42
C CYS A 71 -1.13 -4.15 15.00
N GLN A 72 -2.44 -3.97 15.12
CA GLN A 72 -3.40 -5.05 14.89
C GLN A 72 -3.91 -5.01 13.45
N LYS A 73 -3.76 -6.15 12.75
CA LYS A 73 -4.20 -6.32 11.36
C LYS A 73 -3.69 -5.17 10.47
N PRO A 74 -2.37 -4.90 10.49
CA PRO A 74 -1.83 -3.74 9.81
C PRO A 74 -2.13 -3.82 8.30
N PRO A 75 -2.62 -2.73 7.68
CA PRO A 75 -2.57 -2.62 6.22
C PRO A 75 -1.12 -2.67 5.75
N ILE A 76 -0.93 -2.94 4.47
CA ILE A 76 0.39 -2.91 3.85
C ILE A 76 0.32 -1.98 2.64
N VAL A 77 1.34 -1.14 2.50
CA VAL A 77 1.64 -0.52 1.21
C VAL A 77 2.38 -1.57 0.39
N LEU A 78 2.07 -1.75 -0.90
CA LEU A 78 2.87 -2.57 -1.82
C LEU A 78 3.73 -1.69 -2.71
N LYS A 79 3.08 -0.72 -3.37
CA LYS A 79 3.70 0.23 -4.29
C LYS A 79 3.17 1.64 -3.97
N PRO A 80 3.89 2.44 -3.17
CA PRO A 80 3.45 3.78 -2.77
C PRO A 80 3.22 4.71 -3.97
N GLU A 81 4.03 4.57 -5.02
CA GLU A 81 4.03 5.44 -6.20
C GLU A 81 2.72 5.34 -7.00
N THR A 82 2.06 4.17 -6.96
CA THR A 82 0.77 3.93 -7.62
C THR A 82 -0.38 3.90 -6.64
N GLY A 83 -0.16 4.26 -5.37
CA GLY A 83 -1.20 4.21 -4.35
C GLY A 83 -1.73 2.81 -4.08
N THR A 84 -0.92 1.77 -4.25
CA THR A 84 -1.35 0.37 -4.06
C THR A 84 -1.22 -0.02 -2.60
N TYR A 85 -2.30 0.22 -1.84
CA TYR A 85 -2.42 -0.11 -0.42
C TYR A 85 -3.44 -1.21 -0.22
N PHE A 86 -3.06 -2.27 0.50
CA PHE A 86 -3.92 -3.41 0.77
C PHE A 86 -4.19 -3.52 2.27
N PHE A 87 -5.45 -3.76 2.65
CA PHE A 87 -5.81 -4.01 4.04
C PHE A 87 -6.51 -5.36 4.22
N PRO A 88 -6.21 -6.09 5.31
CA PRO A 88 -6.86 -7.35 5.59
C PRO A 88 -8.14 -7.14 6.40
N THR A 89 -9.10 -8.04 6.25
CA THR A 89 -10.30 -8.08 7.11
C THR A 89 -10.04 -8.72 8.47
N HIS A 90 -9.13 -9.69 8.51
CA HIS A 90 -8.81 -10.52 9.67
C HIS A 90 -7.31 -10.58 9.93
N SER A 91 -6.89 -11.18 11.05
CA SER A 91 -5.48 -11.48 11.27
C SER A 91 -4.96 -12.47 10.23
N ASP A 92 -3.66 -12.39 9.92
CA ASP A 92 -2.91 -13.34 9.10
C ASP A 92 -2.98 -14.81 9.56
N ARG A 93 -3.44 -15.06 10.80
CA ARG A 93 -3.73 -16.39 11.33
C ARG A 93 -5.04 -16.99 10.81
N ILE A 94 -5.95 -16.15 10.32
CA ILE A 94 -7.28 -16.56 9.85
C ILE A 94 -7.22 -16.87 8.35
N LYS A 95 -7.60 -18.10 8.03
CA LYS A 95 -7.65 -18.64 6.66
C LYS A 95 -8.63 -17.91 5.74
N GLU A 96 -9.68 -17.34 6.32
CA GLU A 96 -10.78 -16.65 5.63
C GLU A 96 -10.54 -15.12 5.48
N MET A 97 -9.29 -14.66 5.65
CA MET A 97 -8.98 -13.24 5.46
C MET A 97 -9.14 -12.82 3.99
N HIS A 98 -9.91 -11.76 3.80
CA HIS A 98 -10.01 -11.01 2.55
C HIS A 98 -9.04 -9.84 2.59
N TRP A 99 -8.51 -9.49 1.42
CA TRP A 99 -7.63 -8.35 1.21
C TRP A 99 -8.22 -7.43 0.15
N PHE A 100 -8.25 -6.14 0.44
CA PHE A 100 -8.82 -5.13 -0.46
C PHE A 100 -7.82 -4.03 -0.77
N ASN A 101 -7.82 -3.59 -2.01
CA ASN A 101 -7.07 -2.42 -2.43
C ASN A 101 -7.83 -1.14 -2.06
N LEU A 102 -7.22 -0.29 -1.25
CA LEU A 102 -7.80 0.96 -0.79
C LEU A 102 -8.27 1.85 -1.94
N SER A 103 -7.46 1.96 -3.00
CA SER A 103 -7.71 2.91 -4.10
C SER A 103 -8.79 2.47 -5.08
N MET A 104 -9.29 1.23 -4.97
CA MET A 104 -10.29 0.67 -5.88
C MET A 104 -11.70 0.66 -5.27
N ILE A 105 -11.82 0.95 -3.97
CA ILE A 105 -13.10 0.96 -3.25
C ILE A 105 -13.78 2.31 -3.50
N LYS A 106 -14.98 2.27 -4.08
CA LYS A 106 -15.83 3.44 -4.30
C LYS A 106 -16.61 3.80 -3.03
N TYR A 107 -17.27 2.81 -2.43
CA TYR A 107 -17.96 2.92 -1.15
C TYR A 107 -18.28 1.52 -0.60
N TYR A 108 -18.71 1.45 0.66
CA TYR A 108 -19.19 0.22 1.28
C TYR A 108 -20.35 0.52 2.22
N ARG A 109 -21.22 -0.45 2.43
CA ARG A 109 -22.41 -0.33 3.29
C ARG A 109 -22.70 -1.62 4.05
N ARG A 110 -23.50 -1.49 5.10
CA ARG A 110 -24.01 -2.65 5.85
C ARG A 110 -24.84 -3.51 4.90
N GLY A 111 -24.56 -4.81 4.87
CA GLY A 111 -25.41 -5.78 4.20
C GLY A 111 -26.54 -6.25 5.12
N LYS A 112 -27.24 -7.31 4.70
CA LYS A 112 -28.44 -7.82 5.35
C LYS A 112 -28.14 -8.71 6.57
N TYR A 113 -26.98 -9.38 6.61
CA TYR A 113 -26.69 -10.46 7.56
C TYR A 113 -25.36 -10.27 8.30
N ASN A 114 -25.23 -9.16 9.04
CA ASN A 114 -23.97 -8.76 9.72
C ASN A 114 -22.72 -8.85 8.81
N ASP A 115 -22.95 -8.66 7.52
CA ASP A 115 -22.01 -8.64 6.43
C ASP A 115 -21.84 -7.21 5.92
N THR A 116 -20.90 -7.04 5.01
CA THR A 116 -20.61 -5.74 4.39
C THR A 116 -20.58 -5.92 2.88
N GLU A 117 -21.32 -5.05 2.18
CA GLU A 117 -21.27 -4.92 0.73
C GLU A 117 -20.22 -3.87 0.37
N ILE A 118 -19.22 -4.25 -0.43
CA ILE A 118 -18.17 -3.35 -0.91
C ILE A 118 -18.36 -3.15 -2.41
N PHE A 119 -18.48 -1.89 -2.81
CA PHE A 119 -18.65 -1.46 -4.20
C PHE A 119 -17.36 -0.83 -4.70
N PHE A 120 -17.00 -1.16 -5.94
CA PHE A 120 -15.76 -0.71 -6.54
C PHE A 120 -15.98 0.22 -7.73
N ASP A 121 -14.90 0.80 -8.25
CA ASP A 121 -14.94 1.77 -9.34
C ASP A 121 -15.35 1.19 -10.69
N ASP A 122 -15.26 -0.14 -10.89
CA ASP A 122 -15.77 -0.85 -12.08
C ASP A 122 -17.25 -1.25 -11.96
N GLU A 123 -17.97 -0.66 -11.00
CA GLU A 123 -19.37 -0.96 -10.66
C GLU A 123 -19.61 -2.37 -10.12
N SER A 124 -18.58 -3.21 -10.03
CA SER A 124 -18.70 -4.53 -9.40
C SER A 124 -18.84 -4.41 -7.88
N MET A 125 -19.36 -5.47 -7.27
CA MET A 125 -19.60 -5.55 -5.84
C MET A 125 -19.21 -6.93 -5.31
N VAL A 126 -18.76 -6.95 -4.05
CA VAL A 126 -18.52 -8.18 -3.30
C VAL A 126 -19.17 -8.08 -1.91
N VAL A 127 -19.79 -9.18 -1.48
CA VAL A 127 -20.30 -9.33 -0.12
C VAL A 127 -19.24 -10.03 0.72
N VAL A 128 -18.89 -9.42 1.85
CA VAL A 128 -17.89 -9.94 2.77
C VAL A 128 -18.59 -10.38 4.07
N PRO A 129 -18.39 -11.61 4.55
CA PRO A 129 -19.01 -12.12 5.78
C PRO A 129 -18.31 -11.52 7.02
N THR A 130 -18.39 -10.20 7.15
CA THR A 130 -17.71 -9.42 8.17
C THR A 130 -18.50 -8.16 8.44
N SER A 131 -18.61 -7.79 9.71
CA SER A 131 -19.39 -6.62 10.11
C SER A 131 -18.82 -5.34 9.53
N TYR A 132 -19.71 -4.39 9.26
CA TYR A 132 -19.35 -3.05 8.78
C TYR A 132 -18.29 -2.38 9.67
N HIS A 133 -18.40 -2.56 10.99
CA HIS A 133 -17.45 -1.97 11.94
C HIS A 133 -16.02 -2.46 11.71
N ILE A 134 -15.83 -3.75 11.44
CA ILE A 134 -14.52 -4.31 11.15
C ILE A 134 -13.98 -3.76 9.83
N ILE A 135 -14.79 -3.78 8.75
CA ILE A 135 -14.37 -3.24 7.45
C ILE A 135 -13.99 -1.76 7.56
N ASN A 136 -14.85 -0.94 8.18
CA ASN A 136 -14.60 0.47 8.39
C ASN A 136 -13.29 0.72 9.16
N THR A 137 -13.03 -0.05 10.22
CA THR A 137 -11.78 0.07 10.98
C THR A 137 -10.56 -0.23 10.11
N GLN A 138 -10.58 -1.32 9.34
CA GLN A 138 -9.44 -1.70 8.49
C GLN A 138 -9.24 -0.75 7.31
N TYR A 139 -10.33 -0.24 6.74
CA TYR A 139 -10.30 0.81 5.74
C TYR A 139 -9.66 2.09 6.29
N LEU A 140 -10.11 2.57 7.46
CA LEU A 140 -9.55 3.76 8.11
C LEU A 140 -8.08 3.59 8.52
N HIS A 141 -7.66 2.39 8.92
CA HIS A 141 -6.25 2.07 9.13
C HIS A 141 -5.44 2.25 7.84
N ALA A 142 -5.95 1.78 6.70
CA ALA A 142 -5.28 1.95 5.40
C ALA A 142 -5.19 3.41 4.99
N VAL A 143 -6.27 4.18 5.17
CA VAL A 143 -6.28 5.64 4.94
C VAL A 143 -5.25 6.35 5.83
N LYS A 144 -5.18 5.99 7.12
CA LYS A 144 -4.17 6.56 8.04
C LYS A 144 -2.75 6.27 7.55
N LEU A 145 -2.47 5.03 7.13
CA LEU A 145 -1.16 4.66 6.59
C LEU A 145 -0.81 5.46 5.33
N GLU A 146 -1.72 5.55 4.36
CA GLU A 146 -1.56 6.35 3.14
C GLU A 146 -1.24 7.81 3.49
N TYR A 147 -2.08 8.42 4.34
CA TYR A 147 -1.93 9.82 4.73
C TYR A 147 -0.58 10.08 5.41
N CYS A 148 -0.18 9.22 6.35
CA CYS A 148 1.09 9.35 7.06
C CYS A 148 2.29 9.22 6.11
N LEU A 149 2.27 8.28 5.18
CA LEU A 149 3.35 8.10 4.20
C LEU A 149 3.43 9.28 3.23
N ARG A 150 2.29 9.69 2.66
CA ARG A 150 2.23 10.84 1.75
C ARG A 150 2.70 12.13 2.42
N THR A 151 2.28 12.38 3.65
CA THR A 151 2.73 13.56 4.41
C THR A 151 4.22 13.52 4.72
N LYS A 152 4.77 12.33 5.06
CA LYS A 152 6.21 12.16 5.27
C LYS A 152 7.01 12.41 3.98
N ALA A 153 6.52 11.94 2.84
CA ALA A 153 7.15 12.19 1.53
C ALA A 153 7.21 13.70 1.23
N ILE A 154 6.08 14.41 1.34
CA ILE A 154 6.01 15.86 1.12
C ILE A 154 6.97 16.64 2.04
N LYS A 155 7.05 16.26 3.31
CA LYS A 155 7.98 16.89 4.25
C LYS A 155 9.44 16.65 3.87
N ASN A 156 9.78 15.43 3.46
CA ASN A 156 11.13 15.08 3.03
C ASN A 156 11.54 15.85 1.76
N ASP A 157 10.62 16.02 0.83
CA ASP A 157 10.88 16.79 -0.40
C ASP A 157 11.12 18.28 -0.10
N LYS A 158 10.37 18.85 0.84
CA LYS A 158 10.61 20.22 1.32
C LYS A 158 11.99 20.38 1.96
N VAL A 159 12.39 19.45 2.82
CA VAL A 159 13.72 19.46 3.46
C VAL A 159 14.82 19.39 2.40
N LYS A 160 14.71 18.47 1.43
CA LYS A 160 15.68 18.40 0.33
C LYS A 160 15.76 19.67 -0.50
N SER A 161 14.63 20.30 -0.80
CA SER A 161 14.62 21.56 -1.55
C SER A 161 15.33 22.68 -0.80
N GLN A 162 15.20 22.74 0.53
CA GLN A 162 15.92 23.69 1.38
C GLN A 162 17.41 23.37 1.46
N ASP A 163 17.80 22.10 1.56
CA ASP A 163 19.21 21.69 1.57
C ASP A 163 19.91 22.03 0.23
N ILE A 164 19.20 21.90 -0.89
CA ILE A 164 19.71 22.29 -2.22
C ILE A 164 19.91 23.80 -2.29
N ASP A 165 18.93 24.58 -1.82
CA ASP A 165 19.01 26.05 -1.80
C ASP A 165 20.18 26.54 -0.93
N PHE A 166 20.36 25.94 0.26
CA PHE A 166 21.50 26.25 1.14
C PHE A 166 22.85 25.92 0.49
N LYS A 167 22.97 24.78 -0.19
CA LYS A 167 24.21 24.43 -0.92
C LYS A 167 24.50 25.41 -2.07
N GLN A 168 23.47 25.81 -2.81
CA GLN A 168 23.62 26.79 -3.90
C GLN A 168 24.08 28.16 -3.36
N ALA A 169 23.51 28.62 -2.24
CA ALA A 169 23.92 29.85 -1.58
C ALA A 169 25.39 29.81 -1.13
N CYS A 170 25.84 28.69 -0.56
CA CYS A 170 27.24 28.49 -0.20
C CYS A 170 28.16 28.52 -1.44
N THR A 171 27.82 27.85 -2.54
CA THR A 171 28.60 27.88 -3.79
C THR A 171 28.77 29.30 -4.31
N ASN A 172 27.70 30.09 -4.34
CA ASN A 172 27.76 31.48 -4.79
C ASN A 172 28.69 32.33 -3.90
N ILE A 173 28.71 32.11 -2.58
CA ILE A 173 29.63 32.79 -1.66
C ILE A 173 31.09 32.44 -1.96
N TYR A 174 31.39 31.16 -2.21
CA TYR A 174 32.77 30.75 -2.55
C TYR A 174 33.23 31.32 -3.89
N GLU A 175 32.33 31.40 -4.88
CA GLU A 175 32.62 32.05 -6.17
C GLU A 175 32.93 33.53 -5.98
N VAL A 176 32.13 34.25 -5.19
CA VAL A 176 32.38 35.67 -4.86
C VAL A 176 33.71 35.83 -4.13
N LEU A 177 33.99 35.02 -3.11
CA LEU A 177 35.26 35.07 -2.38
C LEU A 177 36.46 34.76 -3.28
N ALA A 178 36.34 33.81 -4.21
CA ALA A 178 37.38 33.51 -5.20
C ALA A 178 37.61 34.68 -6.16
N MET A 179 36.55 35.36 -6.62
CA MET A 179 36.66 36.57 -7.44
C MET A 179 37.38 37.70 -6.69
N TYR A 180 37.06 37.92 -5.41
CA TYR A 180 37.77 38.91 -4.58
C TYR A 180 39.25 38.56 -4.39
N ALA A 181 39.57 37.30 -4.11
CA ALA A 181 40.96 36.85 -3.94
C ALA A 181 41.80 36.98 -5.23
N LEU A 182 41.17 36.91 -6.41
CA LEU A 182 41.83 37.15 -7.69
C LEU A 182 42.09 38.63 -7.96
N LEU A 183 41.21 39.52 -7.49
CA LEU A 183 41.37 40.98 -7.60
C LEU A 183 42.52 41.49 -6.71
N GLU A 184 42.73 40.90 -5.54
CA GLU A 184 43.83 41.26 -4.63
C GLU A 184 45.24 40.90 -5.17
N ARG A 185 45.33 40.05 -6.21
CA ARG A 185 46.61 39.69 -6.85
C ARG A 185 47.05 40.63 -7.97
N GLN A 186 46.23 41.61 -8.35
CA GLN A 186 46.53 42.54 -9.44
C GLN A 186 46.93 43.97 -8.98
N VAL A 187 47.26 44.13 -7.69
CA VAL A 187 47.79 45.36 -7.09
C VAL A 187 49.17 45.07 -6.51
#